data_AF-A0A1E1W521-F1
#
_entry.id   AF-A0A1E1W521-F1
#
_cell.length_a   1.000
_cell.length_b   1.000
_cell.length_c   1.000
_cell.angle_alpha   90.00
_cell.angle_beta   90.00
_cell.angle_gamma   90.00
#
_symmetry.space_group_name_H-M   'P 1'
#
loop_
_entity.id
_entity.type
_entity.pdbx_description
1 polymer ?
#
loop_
_entity_poly.entity_id
_entity_poly.type
_entity_poly.pdbx_seq_one_letter_code
_entity_poly.pdbx_strand_id
1 'polypeptide(L)'
;VNPGSIVDSFNTAEAFKIPGVMAFYSAKDIPGKNSFVSTSNYFMTEEEEILAAKEIKYYGQPVGIIVANKSKAAAKAAKMVTINYSSIKKEKPLLTIDEVLKSP
;
A
#
# COMPACT_ATOMS: atom_id res chain seq x y z
N VAL A 1 1.76 1.18 -12.19
CA VAL A 1 2.11 2.17 -11.14
C VAL A 1 3.60 2.06 -10.90
N ASN A 2 4.32 3.18 -10.82
CA ASN A 2 5.76 3.18 -10.54
C ASN A 2 5.98 3.60 -9.07
N PRO A 3 7.10 3.22 -8.46
CA PRO A 3 7.56 3.86 -7.24
C PRO A 3 7.52 5.39 -7.39
N GLY A 4 7.06 6.08 -6.35
CA GLY A 4 6.75 7.51 -6.29
C GLY A 4 5.38 7.94 -6.83
N SER A 5 4.53 7.00 -7.26
CA SER A 5 3.13 7.30 -7.55
C SER A 5 2.35 7.64 -6.27
N ILE A 6 1.41 8.58 -6.39
CA ILE A 6 0.58 9.07 -5.26
C ILE A 6 -0.80 8.45 -5.31
N VAL A 7 -1.15 7.69 -4.28
CA VAL A 7 -2.50 7.16 -4.03
C VAL A 7 -3.41 8.31 -3.63
N ASP A 8 -4.57 8.37 -4.27
CA ASP A 8 -5.63 9.33 -3.97
C ASP A 8 -6.76 8.66 -3.19
N SER A 9 -7.32 7.59 -3.75
CA SER A 9 -8.51 6.94 -3.21
C SER A 9 -8.61 5.47 -3.62
N PHE A 10 -9.48 4.73 -2.94
CA PHE A 10 -9.78 3.33 -3.24
C PHE A 10 -11.26 3.19 -3.62
N ASN A 11 -11.54 2.49 -4.71
CA ASN A 11 -12.88 2.05 -5.06
C ASN A 11 -13.04 0.57 -4.71
N THR A 12 -13.92 0.30 -3.75
CA THR A 12 -14.18 -1.05 -3.21
C THR A 12 -15.54 -1.59 -3.63
N ALA A 13 -16.33 -0.86 -4.42
CA ALA A 13 -17.74 -1.17 -4.68
C ALA A 13 -17.94 -2.59 -5.26
N GLU A 14 -17.13 -3.00 -6.25
CA GLU A 14 -17.20 -4.35 -6.83
C GLU A 14 -16.75 -5.43 -5.85
N ALA A 15 -15.79 -5.12 -4.97
CA ALA A 15 -15.32 -6.05 -3.96
C ALA A 15 -16.43 -6.37 -2.94
N PHE A 16 -17.19 -5.37 -2.51
CA PHE A 16 -18.31 -5.56 -1.55
C PHE A 16 -19.53 -6.30 -2.13
N LYS A 17 -19.61 -6.47 -3.46
CA LYS A 17 -20.63 -7.34 -4.08
C LYS A 17 -20.36 -8.83 -3.88
N ILE A 18 -19.14 -9.21 -3.49
CA ILE A 18 -18.78 -10.61 -3.28
C ILE A 18 -19.35 -11.06 -1.91
N PRO A 19 -20.18 -12.13 -1.87
CA PRO A 19 -20.73 -12.61 -0.61
C PRO A 19 -19.65 -12.96 0.41
N GLY A 20 -19.82 -12.45 1.63
CA GLY A 20 -18.92 -12.68 2.76
C GLY A 20 -17.82 -11.63 2.94
N VAL A 21 -17.72 -10.63 2.07
CA VAL A 21 -16.86 -9.44 2.30
C VAL A 21 -17.50 -8.55 3.37
N MET A 22 -16.67 -8.07 4.31
CA MET A 22 -17.11 -7.40 5.53
C MET A 22 -16.56 -6.00 5.68
N ALA A 23 -15.29 -5.78 5.32
CA ALA A 23 -14.63 -4.49 5.53
C ALA A 23 -13.48 -4.29 4.54
N PHE A 24 -13.10 -3.03 4.37
CA PHE A 24 -11.85 -2.60 3.75
C PHE A 24 -11.22 -1.56 4.65
N TYR A 25 -9.94 -1.73 4.97
CA TYR A 25 -9.14 -0.83 5.78
C TYR A 25 -7.96 -0.29 4.96
N SER A 26 -7.65 0.98 5.12
CA SER A 26 -6.41 1.59 4.61
C SER A 26 -5.57 2.17 5.74
N ALA A 27 -4.47 2.83 5.39
CA ALA A 27 -3.58 3.47 6.38
C ALA A 27 -4.32 4.41 7.35
N LYS A 28 -5.42 5.05 6.92
CA LYS A 28 -6.22 5.96 7.74
C LYS A 28 -6.94 5.28 8.91
N ASP A 29 -7.13 3.96 8.81
CA ASP A 29 -7.88 3.17 9.79
C ASP A 29 -6.95 2.54 10.84
N ILE A 30 -5.62 2.74 10.73
CA ILE A 30 -4.66 2.26 11.73
C ILE A 30 -4.71 3.21 12.94
N PRO A 31 -5.09 2.71 14.13
CA PRO A 31 -4.99 3.52 15.33
C PRO A 31 -3.53 3.76 15.69
N GLY A 32 -3.20 4.97 16.10
CA GLY A 32 -1.84 5.34 16.48
C GLY A 32 -0.93 5.53 15.26
N LYS A 33 0.26 4.92 15.30
CA LYS A 33 1.31 5.13 14.30
C LYS A 33 1.25 4.03 13.24
N ASN A 34 1.14 4.42 11.97
CA ASN A 34 1.27 3.52 10.82
C ASN A 34 2.74 3.16 10.56
N SER A 35 3.34 2.41 11.48
CA SER A 35 4.70 1.92 11.35
C SER A 35 4.88 0.64 12.15
N PHE A 36 5.67 -0.31 11.63
CA PHE A 36 6.05 -1.51 12.37
C PHE A 36 7.44 -1.40 13.01
N VAL A 37 8.13 -0.27 12.82
CA VAL A 37 9.45 -0.04 13.41
C VAL A 37 9.30 0.18 14.92
N SER A 38 10.11 -0.55 15.69
CA SER A 38 10.09 -0.49 17.15
C SER A 38 10.63 0.85 17.65
N THR A 39 9.88 1.51 18.54
CA THR A 39 10.28 2.77 19.18
C THR A 39 11.47 2.64 20.15
N SER A 40 11.84 1.41 20.53
CA SER A 40 12.95 1.14 21.44
C SER A 40 14.29 0.88 20.76
N ASN A 41 14.33 0.83 19.41
CA ASN A 41 15.55 0.56 18.67
C ASN A 41 16.17 1.86 18.11
N TYR A 42 17.19 2.38 18.80
CA TYR A 42 17.89 3.61 18.39
C TYR A 42 18.61 3.52 17.04
N PHE A 43 18.82 2.32 16.48
CA PHE A 43 19.46 2.14 15.17
C PHE A 43 18.48 2.19 13.99
N MET A 44 17.17 2.20 14.24
CA MET A 44 16.13 2.30 13.20
C MET A 44 15.43 3.65 13.31
N THR A 45 15.98 4.66 12.63
CA THR A 45 15.46 6.03 12.64
C THR A 45 14.36 6.28 11.61
N GLU A 46 14.32 5.46 10.56
CA GLU A 46 13.34 5.58 9.49
C GLU A 46 12.09 4.79 9.80
N GLU A 47 10.93 5.38 9.50
CA GLU A 47 9.64 4.71 9.66
C GLU A 47 9.33 3.85 8.46
N GLU A 48 8.84 2.64 8.72
CA GLU A 48 8.34 1.74 7.68
C GLU A 48 6.85 1.53 7.83
N GLU A 49 6.09 2.05 6.87
CA GLU A 49 4.63 2.02 6.87
C GLU A 49 4.09 0.58 6.76
N ILE A 50 3.07 0.29 7.56
CA ILE A 50 2.34 -0.99 7.49
C ILE A 50 1.51 -1.02 6.20
N LEU A 51 0.79 0.07 5.92
CA LEU A 51 0.04 0.31 4.69
C LEU A 51 0.48 1.66 4.11
N ALA A 52 0.74 1.76 2.81
CA ALA A 52 1.12 3.02 2.18
C ALA A 52 0.04 4.09 2.42
N ALA A 53 0.40 5.20 3.07
CA ALA A 53 -0.55 6.26 3.38
C ALA A 53 -0.79 7.21 2.19
N LYS A 54 0.22 7.40 1.34
CA LYS A 54 0.15 8.34 0.22
C LYS A 54 1.03 7.93 -0.97
N GLU A 55 2.33 7.81 -0.78
CA GLU A 55 3.27 7.49 -1.86
C GLU A 55 3.63 6.00 -1.87
N ILE A 56 3.60 5.38 -3.06
CA ILE A 56 4.05 4.00 -3.24
C ILE A 56 5.57 3.99 -3.41
N LYS A 57 6.31 3.37 -2.50
CA LYS A 57 7.78 3.36 -2.47
C LYS A 57 8.39 2.21 -3.26
N TYR A 58 7.68 1.10 -3.40
CA TYR A 58 8.19 -0.10 -4.09
C TYR A 58 7.06 -0.98 -4.61
N TYR A 59 7.40 -1.91 -5.52
CA TYR A 59 6.43 -2.86 -6.05
C TYR A 59 6.01 -3.87 -4.97
N GLY A 60 4.70 -4.05 -4.80
CA GLY A 60 4.14 -4.95 -3.80
C GLY A 60 3.96 -4.32 -2.41
N GLN A 61 4.22 -3.02 -2.24
CA GLN A 61 3.91 -2.33 -0.99
C GLN A 61 2.41 -2.45 -0.67
N PRO A 62 2.04 -2.93 0.53
CA PRO A 62 0.64 -3.02 0.94
C PRO A 62 -0.02 -1.64 0.98
N VAL A 63 -1.26 -1.53 0.50
CA VAL A 63 -2.01 -0.25 0.46
C VAL A 63 -3.33 -0.30 1.22
N GLY A 64 -3.82 -1.51 1.50
CA GLY A 64 -5.08 -1.73 2.18
C GLY A 64 -5.31 -3.22 2.48
N ILE A 65 -6.29 -3.48 3.33
CA ILE A 65 -6.69 -4.82 3.77
C ILE A 65 -8.16 -5.00 3.46
N ILE A 66 -8.51 -6.05 2.74
CA ILE A 66 -9.90 -6.47 2.57
C ILE A 66 -10.19 -7.66 3.47
N VAL A 67 -11.31 -7.60 4.18
CA VAL A 67 -11.72 -8.62 5.15
C VAL A 67 -12.93 -9.36 4.63
N ALA A 68 -12.89 -10.69 4.67
CA ALA A 68 -14.01 -11.55 4.36
C ALA A 68 -14.02 -12.77 5.28
N ASN A 69 -15.18 -13.40 5.44
CA ASN A 69 -15.36 -14.59 6.28
C ASN A 69 -14.67 -15.86 5.75
N LYS A 70 -14.16 -15.84 4.51
CA LYS A 70 -13.43 -16.94 3.88
C LYS A 70 -12.25 -16.39 3.07
N SER A 71 -11.08 -17.05 3.18
CA SER A 71 -9.88 -16.68 2.44
C SER A 71 -10.11 -16.56 0.92
N LYS A 72 -10.85 -17.50 0.31
CA LYS A 72 -11.17 -17.46 -1.12
C LYS A 72 -12.00 -16.22 -1.51
N ALA A 73 -12.92 -15.78 -0.64
CA ALA A 73 -13.71 -14.58 -0.87
C ALA A 73 -12.84 -13.33 -0.74
N ALA A 74 -12.00 -13.24 0.29
CA ALA A 74 -11.06 -12.13 0.49
C ALA A 74 -10.09 -12.00 -0.71
N ALA A 75 -9.49 -13.11 -1.15
CA ALA A 75 -8.57 -13.12 -2.28
C ALA A 75 -9.25 -12.71 -3.60
N LYS A 76 -10.52 -13.10 -3.81
CA LYS A 76 -11.31 -12.63 -4.96
C LYS A 76 -11.61 -11.14 -4.84
N ALA A 77 -12.01 -10.67 -3.66
CA ALA A 77 -12.39 -9.30 -3.40
C ALA A 77 -11.22 -8.32 -3.50
N ALA A 78 -10.03 -8.71 -3.05
CA ALA A 78 -8.82 -7.89 -3.15
C ALA A 78 -8.51 -7.50 -4.60
N LYS A 79 -8.77 -8.42 -5.55
CA LYS A 79 -8.58 -8.18 -7.00
C LYS A 79 -9.63 -7.23 -7.61
N MET A 80 -10.71 -6.96 -6.90
CA MET A 80 -11.79 -6.06 -7.34
C MET A 80 -11.67 -4.67 -6.72
N VAL A 81 -10.69 -4.44 -5.84
CA VAL A 81 -10.38 -3.11 -5.31
C VAL A 81 -9.54 -2.37 -6.33
N THR A 82 -10.03 -1.22 -6.79
CA THR A 82 -9.28 -0.33 -7.70
C THR A 82 -8.65 0.79 -6.90
N ILE A 83 -7.39 1.10 -7.22
CA ILE A 83 -6.66 2.22 -6.61
C ILE A 83 -6.64 3.36 -7.63
N ASN A 84 -7.11 4.53 -7.21
CA ASN A 84 -7.01 5.76 -7.98
C ASN A 84 -5.73 6.48 -7.58
N TYR A 85 -4.92 6.86 -8.57
CA TYR A 85 -3.69 7.61 -8.36
C TYR A 85 -3.87 9.03 -8.86
N SER A 86 -3.57 10.03 -8.03
CA SER A 86 -3.57 11.43 -8.44
C SER A 86 -2.32 11.80 -9.25
N SER A 87 -1.23 11.05 -9.07
CA SER A 87 0.00 11.21 -9.85
C SER A 87 0.65 9.86 -10.13
N ILE A 88 1.07 9.65 -11.37
CA ILE A 88 1.86 8.49 -11.77
C ILE A 88 3.27 8.96 -12.10
N LYS A 89 4.24 8.54 -11.28
CA LYS A 89 5.65 8.88 -11.51
C LYS A 89 6.12 8.27 -12.83
N LYS A 90 6.72 9.10 -13.68
CA LYS A 90 7.16 8.72 -15.03
C LYS A 90 8.62 8.28 -15.09
N GLU A 91 9.40 8.66 -14.09
CA GLU A 91 10.79 8.23 -13.96
C GLU A 91 10.87 6.72 -13.81
N LYS A 92 11.93 6.14 -14.39
CA LYS A 92 12.22 4.72 -14.22
C LYS A 92 12.67 4.48 -12.78
N PRO A 93 12.25 3.36 -12.15
CA PRO A 93 12.79 2.97 -10.86
C PRO A 93 14.30 2.70 -10.98
N LEU A 94 15.04 2.98 -9.91
CA LEU A 94 16.44 2.61 -9.78
C LEU A 94 16.48 1.15 -9.31
N LEU A 95 16.94 0.23 -10.17
CA LEU A 95 16.90 -1.21 -9.94
C LEU A 95 18.28 -1.79 -9.64
N THR A 96 19.35 -1.09 -10.00
CA THR A 96 20.74 -1.50 -9.81
C THR A 96 21.50 -0.55 -8.89
N ILE A 97 22.56 -1.05 -8.26
CA ILE A 97 23.45 -0.25 -7.42
C ILE A 97 24.05 0.92 -8.22
N ASP A 98 24.47 0.67 -9.46
CA ASP A 98 25.06 1.70 -10.33
C ASP A 98 24.07 2.84 -10.64
N GLU A 99 22.79 2.53 -10.83
CA GLU A 99 21.74 3.53 -11.03
C GLU A 99 21.54 4.38 -9.77
N VAL A 100 21.59 3.76 -8.59
CA VAL A 100 21.48 4.48 -7.31
C VAL A 100 22.68 5.39 -7.09
N LEU A 101 23.91 4.92 -7.33
CA LEU A 101 25.12 5.71 -7.15
C LEU A 101 25.23 6.90 -8.12
N LYS A 102 24.54 6.84 -9.26
CA LYS A 102 24.48 7.91 -10.27
C LYS A 102 23.27 8.83 -10.09
N SER A 103 22.37 8.51 -9.16
CA SER A 103 21.21 9.35 -8.86
C SER A 103 21.67 10.70 -8.30
N PRO A 104 21.02 11.82 -8.67
CA PRO A 104 21.31 13.14 -8.11
C PRO A 104 21.05 13.21 -6.59
#